data_AF-A0A7R9BCA7-F1
#
_entry.id   AF-A0A7R9BCA7-F1
#
_cell.length_a   1.000
_cell.length_b   1.000
_cell.length_c   1.000
_cell.angle_alpha   90.00
_cell.angle_beta   90.00
_cell.angle_gamma   90.00
#
_symmetry.space_group_name_H-M   'P 1'
#
loop_
_entity.id
_entity.type
_entity.pdbx_description
1 polymer ?
#
loop_
_entity_poly.entity_id
_entity_poly.type
_entity_poly.pdbx_seq_one_letter_code
_entity_poly.pdbx_strand_id
1 'polypeptide(L)'
;MEFKTFSCYDNFVPCNNCGAPDHTPTHSALQHLERMLQGISQRLRTMPVTELTQTPASRGEESREEGEILPQDPEDTVELWWREGLNLDKAHLVLLGFSKGCVVLNQFIYEFHYLKTLTPDDETMMRLVSRIQDMYWLDGGHAGGKNTWITSRSLLETLTRLGIGIHIHVTPYQVQDERRPWIRKEEKVFGDLLRRLGAPVNRTLHFENQVASLYTHFEVLTVFKQ
;
A
#
# COMPACT_ATOMS: atom_id res chain seq x y z
N MET A 1 -5.65 20.54 -23.00
CA MET A 1 -6.82 20.21 -22.15
C MET A 1 -6.26 19.51 -20.92
N GLU A 2 -6.09 20.23 -19.81
CA GLU A 2 -5.69 19.61 -18.54
C GLU A 2 -6.89 18.82 -18.02
N PHE A 3 -6.85 17.50 -18.18
CA PHE A 3 -7.78 16.65 -17.46
C PHE A 3 -7.40 16.74 -15.98
N LYS A 4 -8.25 17.38 -15.16
CA LYS A 4 -8.12 17.37 -13.70
C LYS A 4 -8.26 15.93 -13.22
N THR A 5 -7.15 15.21 -13.14
CA THR A 5 -7.15 13.87 -12.58
C THR A 5 -7.13 13.99 -11.06
N PHE A 6 -8.15 13.46 -10.39
CA PHE A 6 -8.18 13.39 -8.94
C PHE A 6 -7.13 12.39 -8.43
N SER A 7 -6.40 12.75 -7.38
CA SER A 7 -5.55 11.84 -6.63
C SER A 7 -6.31 11.37 -5.40
N CYS A 8 -6.49 10.06 -5.27
CA CYS A 8 -7.14 9.47 -4.10
C CYS A 8 -6.21 9.31 -2.90
N TYR A 9 -4.95 9.75 -3.00
CA TYR A 9 -3.93 9.57 -1.97
C TYR A 9 -3.52 10.88 -1.30
N ASP A 10 -4.28 11.97 -1.45
CA ASP A 10 -3.89 13.31 -0.96
C ASP A 10 -3.64 13.38 0.56
N ASN A 11 -4.30 12.51 1.34
CA ASN A 11 -4.02 12.38 2.77
C ASN A 11 -2.63 11.77 3.02
N PHE A 12 -2.13 10.92 2.12
CA PHE A 12 -0.84 10.27 2.27
C PHE A 12 0.28 10.98 1.54
N VAL A 13 0.03 11.62 0.41
CA VAL A 13 1.07 12.26 -0.43
C VAL A 13 0.48 13.46 -1.16
N PRO A 14 1.12 14.65 -1.09
CA PRO A 14 0.67 15.79 -1.87
C PRO A 14 0.80 15.49 -3.37
N CYS A 15 -0.10 16.04 -4.18
CA CYS A 15 -0.03 15.90 -5.63
C CYS A 15 -0.21 17.25 -6.33
N ASN A 16 0.41 17.40 -7.50
CA ASN A 16 0.17 18.52 -8.39
C ASN A 16 -1.13 18.36 -9.20
N ASN A 17 -1.49 19.37 -9.99
CA ASN A 17 -2.73 19.41 -10.78
C ASN A 17 -2.88 18.26 -11.80
N CYS A 18 -1.79 17.57 -12.14
CA CYS A 18 -1.76 16.43 -13.05
C CYS A 18 -1.78 15.08 -12.30
N GLY A 19 -1.99 15.10 -10.98
CA GLY A 19 -1.99 13.90 -10.13
C GLY A 19 -0.64 13.19 -10.07
N ALA A 20 0.46 13.94 -10.21
CA ALA A 20 1.82 13.47 -9.94
C ALA A 20 2.21 13.85 -8.49
N PRO A 21 2.89 12.98 -7.75
CA PRO A 21 3.23 13.21 -6.36
C PRO A 21 4.26 14.33 -6.21
N ASP A 22 4.14 15.09 -5.14
CA ASP A 22 5.12 16.05 -4.66
C ASP A 22 5.58 15.61 -3.26
N HIS A 23 6.57 14.71 -3.23
CA HIS A 23 7.05 14.11 -1.99
C HIS A 23 7.73 15.15 -1.09
N THR A 24 7.31 15.20 0.17
CA THR A 24 7.86 16.10 1.19
C THR A 24 8.56 15.32 2.30
N PRO A 25 9.43 15.93 3.12
CA PRO A 25 10.02 15.23 4.26
C PRO A 25 8.97 14.64 5.22
N THR A 26 7.82 15.30 5.36
CA THR A 26 6.67 14.78 6.11
C THR A 26 5.36 15.32 5.57
N HIS A 27 4.36 14.46 5.49
CA HIS A 27 2.96 14.79 5.16
C HIS A 27 1.98 14.09 6.12
N SER A 28 2.46 13.74 7.30
CA SER A 28 1.72 12.95 8.30
C SER A 28 1.19 11.60 7.78
N ALA A 29 1.83 11.03 6.75
CA ALA A 29 1.35 9.82 6.08
C ALA A 29 1.34 8.62 7.04
N LEU A 30 2.38 8.48 7.88
CA LEU A 30 2.45 7.42 8.88
C LEU A 30 1.40 7.58 9.98
N GLN A 31 1.13 8.82 10.42
CA GLN A 31 0.05 9.10 11.37
C GLN A 31 -1.32 8.75 10.75
N HIS A 32 -1.52 9.04 9.47
CA HIS A 32 -2.76 8.65 8.78
C HIS A 32 -2.91 7.14 8.66
N LEU A 33 -1.82 6.40 8.41
CA LEU A 33 -1.83 4.93 8.45
C LEU A 33 -2.22 4.42 9.84
N GLU A 34 -1.60 4.93 10.91
CA GLU A 34 -1.92 4.54 12.28
C GLU A 34 -3.39 4.79 12.62
N ARG A 35 -3.89 6.00 12.32
CA ARG A 35 -5.29 6.37 12.56
C ARG A 35 -6.26 5.51 11.76
N MET A 36 -5.91 5.16 10.52
CA MET A 36 -6.73 4.27 9.69
C MET A 36 -6.84 2.88 10.33
N LEU A 37 -5.73 2.31 10.78
CA LEU A 37 -5.71 1.00 11.46
C LEU A 37 -6.48 1.01 12.78
N GLN A 38 -6.35 2.08 13.57
CA GLN A 38 -7.11 2.28 14.81
C GLN A 38 -8.61 2.43 14.52
N GLY A 39 -8.98 3.22 13.50
CA GLY A 39 -10.36 3.42 13.09
C GLY A 39 -11.03 2.14 12.60
N ILE A 40 -10.32 1.33 11.80
CA ILE A 40 -10.81 0.01 11.37
C ILE A 40 -10.98 -0.91 12.59
N SER A 41 -10.02 -0.94 13.50
CA SER A 41 -10.09 -1.73 14.74
C SER A 41 -11.32 -1.35 15.58
N GLN A 42 -11.55 -0.05 15.77
CA GLN A 42 -12.70 0.47 16.50
C GLN A 42 -14.03 0.15 15.80
N ARG A 43 -14.08 0.27 14.48
CA ARG A 43 -15.28 -0.05 13.70
C ARG A 43 -15.61 -1.54 13.79
N LEU A 44 -14.64 -2.43 13.66
CA LEU A 44 -14.84 -3.88 13.78
C LEU A 44 -15.27 -4.32 15.18
N ARG A 45 -14.81 -3.61 16.22
CA ARG A 45 -15.26 -3.81 17.61
C ARG A 45 -16.72 -3.46 17.82
N THR A 46 -17.15 -2.32 17.27
CA THR A 46 -18.45 -1.72 17.57
C THR A 46 -19.55 -2.06 16.55
N MET A 47 -19.19 -2.58 15.37
CA MET A 47 -20.15 -2.95 14.32
C MET A 47 -21.07 -4.09 14.80
N PRO A 48 -22.40 -4.00 14.57
CA PRO A 48 -23.33 -5.09 14.87
C PRO A 48 -22.92 -6.40 14.19
N VAL A 49 -23.13 -7.54 14.85
CA VAL A 49 -22.81 -8.87 14.28
C VAL A 49 -23.51 -9.08 12.93
N THR A 50 -24.75 -8.63 12.83
CA THR A 50 -25.56 -8.72 11.60
C THR A 50 -24.92 -8.00 10.41
N GLU A 51 -24.24 -6.87 10.61
CA GLU A 51 -23.50 -6.18 9.54
C GLU A 51 -22.20 -6.90 9.15
N LEU A 52 -21.59 -7.65 10.07
CA LEU A 52 -20.35 -8.39 9.83
C LEU A 52 -20.58 -9.72 9.10
N THR A 53 -21.74 -10.34 9.29
CA THR A 53 -22.09 -11.62 8.67
C THR A 53 -22.91 -11.48 7.39
N GLN A 54 -23.35 -10.28 7.03
CA GLN A 54 -24.00 -10.02 5.74
C GLN A 54 -23.00 -10.19 4.59
N THR A 55 -23.15 -11.27 3.82
CA THR A 55 -22.45 -11.45 2.55
C THR A 55 -22.98 -10.44 1.51
N PRO A 56 -22.14 -9.93 0.59
CA PRO A 56 -22.55 -8.95 -0.42
C PRO A 56 -23.72 -9.38 -1.31
N ALA A 57 -24.03 -10.68 -1.36
CA ALA A 57 -25.14 -11.25 -2.12
C ALA A 57 -26.52 -10.83 -1.60
N SER A 58 -26.67 -10.40 -0.34
CA SER A 58 -27.98 -10.07 0.24
C SER A 58 -28.45 -8.63 -0.02
N ARG A 59 -27.70 -7.83 -0.81
CA ARG A 59 -28.05 -6.43 -1.12
C ARG A 59 -28.87 -6.24 -2.40
N GLY A 60 -29.21 -7.32 -3.11
CA GLY A 60 -29.83 -7.22 -4.43
C GLY A 60 -30.84 -8.30 -4.72
N GLU A 61 -31.86 -8.47 -3.88
CA GLU A 61 -33.09 -9.20 -4.22
C GLU A 61 -34.21 -8.81 -3.24
N GLU A 62 -34.79 -7.61 -3.43
CA GLU A 62 -36.15 -7.35 -2.94
C GLU A 62 -37.14 -7.95 -3.95
N SER A 63 -37.35 -9.26 -3.88
CA SER A 63 -38.52 -9.92 -4.46
C SER A 63 -39.29 -10.64 -3.35
N ARG A 64 -40.50 -10.12 -3.12
CA ARG A 64 -41.52 -10.63 -2.20
C ARG A 64 -41.89 -12.07 -2.56
N GLU A 65 -41.74 -13.00 -1.63
CA GLU A 65 -42.63 -14.17 -1.52
C GLU A 65 -42.90 -14.46 -0.04
N GLU A 66 -44.19 -14.46 0.32
CA GLU A 66 -44.70 -14.91 1.62
C GLU A 66 -44.73 -16.44 1.63
N GLY A 67 -44.01 -17.10 2.55
CA GLY A 67 -44.15 -18.53 2.73
C GLY A 67 -43.13 -19.19 3.67
N GLU A 68 -43.65 -19.80 4.74
CA GLU A 68 -43.05 -20.80 5.64
C GLU A 68 -42.01 -20.35 6.68
N ILE A 69 -42.49 -20.18 7.91
CA ILE A 69 -41.68 -20.09 9.13
C ILE A 69 -41.13 -21.49 9.43
N LEU A 70 -39.91 -21.76 8.99
CA LEU A 70 -39.11 -22.86 9.53
C LEU A 70 -38.67 -22.51 10.97
N PRO A 71 -38.54 -23.48 11.89
CA PRO A 71 -38.10 -23.21 13.24
C PRO A 71 -36.69 -22.60 13.19
N GLN A 72 -36.55 -21.38 13.73
CA GLN A 72 -35.24 -20.81 14.00
C GLN A 72 -34.64 -21.58 15.16
N ASP A 73 -33.56 -22.33 14.91
CA ASP A 73 -32.74 -22.88 15.97
C ASP A 73 -32.29 -21.74 16.90
N PRO A 74 -32.48 -21.86 18.22
CA PRO A 74 -32.03 -20.87 19.17
C PRO A 74 -30.50 -20.96 19.27
N GLU A 75 -29.83 -19.81 19.18
CA GLU A 75 -28.41 -19.61 19.53
C GLU A 75 -27.34 -20.20 18.60
N ASP A 76 -27.30 -19.74 17.34
CA ASP A 76 -26.00 -19.46 16.69
C ASP A 76 -25.60 -18.00 16.99
N THR A 77 -25.38 -17.69 18.27
CA THR A 77 -24.66 -16.46 18.61
C THR A 77 -23.23 -16.65 18.13
N VAL A 78 -22.90 -16.09 16.96
CA VAL A 78 -21.53 -16.07 16.45
C VAL A 78 -20.63 -15.45 17.52
N GLU A 79 -19.87 -16.28 18.22
CA GLU A 79 -18.95 -15.82 19.25
C GLU A 79 -17.74 -15.15 18.59
N LEU A 80 -17.64 -13.83 18.75
CA LEU A 80 -16.58 -13.03 18.15
C LEU A 80 -15.56 -12.62 19.20
N TRP A 81 -15.00 -13.62 19.89
CA TRP A 81 -14.02 -13.49 20.98
C TRP A 81 -12.80 -12.62 20.61
N TRP A 82 -12.47 -12.53 19.33
CA TRP A 82 -11.34 -11.73 18.82
C TRP A 82 -11.59 -10.22 18.86
N ARG A 83 -12.86 -9.77 18.95
CA ARG A 83 -13.22 -8.35 18.79
C ARG A 83 -12.55 -7.45 19.81
N GLU A 84 -12.65 -7.78 21.09
CA GLU A 84 -12.16 -6.91 22.17
C GLU A 84 -10.64 -6.71 22.07
N GLY A 85 -9.90 -7.75 21.66
CA GLY A 85 -8.45 -7.73 21.49
C GLY A 85 -7.94 -7.10 20.19
N LEU A 86 -8.79 -6.84 19.19
CA LEU A 86 -8.35 -6.44 17.85
C LEU A 86 -7.70 -5.05 17.80
N ASN A 87 -6.38 -4.99 17.63
CA ASN A 87 -5.62 -3.75 17.49
C ASN A 87 -4.69 -3.84 16.27
N LEU A 88 -5.18 -3.44 15.09
CA LEU A 88 -4.43 -3.56 13.83
C LEU A 88 -3.19 -2.66 13.80
N ASP A 89 -3.20 -1.52 14.49
CA ASP A 89 -2.05 -0.64 14.68
C ASP A 89 -0.93 -1.31 15.49
N LYS A 90 -1.26 -2.41 16.19
CA LYS A 90 -0.32 -3.25 16.94
C LYS A 90 -0.02 -4.59 16.26
N ALA A 91 -0.48 -4.80 15.03
CA ALA A 91 -0.12 -5.99 14.26
C ALA A 91 1.24 -5.81 13.57
N HIS A 92 1.84 -6.91 13.12
CA HIS A 92 2.88 -6.83 12.10
C HIS A 92 2.27 -6.40 10.77
N LEU A 93 2.93 -5.49 10.07
CA LEU A 93 2.42 -4.85 8.87
C LEU A 93 3.23 -5.25 7.66
N VAL A 94 2.52 -5.55 6.58
CA VAL A 94 3.08 -5.62 5.23
C VAL A 94 2.40 -4.54 4.41
N LEU A 95 3.20 -3.68 3.79
CA LEU A 95 2.70 -2.57 2.99
C LEU A 95 2.85 -2.88 1.51
N LEU A 96 1.77 -2.67 0.76
CA LEU A 96 1.74 -2.94 -0.67
C LEU A 96 1.21 -1.72 -1.41
N GLY A 97 1.97 -1.26 -2.39
CA GLY A 97 1.59 -0.19 -3.30
C GLY A 97 1.48 -0.75 -4.71
N PHE A 98 0.29 -0.70 -5.30
CA PHE A 98 0.09 -1.03 -6.71
C PHE A 98 -0.12 0.22 -7.55
N SER A 99 0.50 0.29 -8.73
CA SER A 99 0.33 1.41 -9.67
C SER A 99 0.64 2.76 -9.01
N LYS A 100 -0.31 3.70 -8.96
CA LYS A 100 -0.16 4.96 -8.21
C LYS A 100 -0.01 4.76 -6.70
N GLY A 101 -0.48 3.66 -6.11
CA GLY A 101 -0.28 3.36 -4.69
C GLY A 101 1.20 3.29 -4.28
N CYS A 102 2.12 3.01 -5.21
CA CYS A 102 3.57 3.09 -4.97
C CYS A 102 4.03 4.49 -4.54
N VAL A 103 3.31 5.56 -4.92
CA VAL A 103 3.69 6.93 -4.52
C VAL A 103 3.53 7.17 -3.02
N VAL A 104 2.64 6.42 -2.36
CA VAL A 104 2.47 6.44 -0.90
C VAL A 104 3.65 5.74 -0.22
N LEU A 105 4.09 4.60 -0.75
CA LEU A 105 5.29 3.91 -0.23
C LEU A 105 6.53 4.80 -0.35
N ASN A 106 6.67 5.51 -1.47
CA ASN A 106 7.74 6.48 -1.65
C ASN A 106 7.67 7.59 -0.59
N GLN A 107 6.48 8.12 -0.27
CA GLN A 107 6.29 9.11 0.79
C GLN A 107 6.68 8.57 2.17
N PHE A 108 6.35 7.31 2.48
CA PHE A 108 6.80 6.68 3.73
C PHE A 108 8.33 6.63 3.84
N ILE A 109 9.07 6.41 2.74
CA ILE A 109 10.54 6.46 2.78
C ILE A 109 11.05 7.86 3.18
N TYR A 110 10.42 8.93 2.68
CA TYR A 110 10.77 10.30 3.10
C TYR A 110 10.50 10.49 4.60
N GLU A 111 9.36 10.04 5.08
CA GLU A 111 9.00 10.15 6.50
C GLU A 111 9.88 9.29 7.41
N PHE A 112 10.26 8.08 6.99
CA PHE A 112 11.24 7.28 7.71
C PHE A 112 12.56 8.02 7.87
N HIS A 113 13.02 8.67 6.80
CA HIS A 113 14.23 9.47 6.85
C HIS A 113 14.05 10.68 7.79
N TYR A 114 12.96 11.42 7.66
CA TYR A 114 12.62 12.53 8.56
C TYR A 114 12.63 12.12 10.03
N LEU A 115 11.94 11.04 10.39
CA LEU A 115 11.89 10.52 11.75
C LEU A 115 13.28 10.13 12.28
N LYS A 116 14.11 9.50 11.43
CA LYS A 116 15.44 9.02 11.84
C LYS A 116 16.53 10.08 11.85
N THR A 117 16.37 11.20 11.14
CA THR A 117 17.45 12.20 10.98
C THR A 117 17.08 13.60 11.45
N LEU A 118 15.83 14.01 11.30
CA LEU A 118 15.37 15.37 11.62
C LEU A 118 14.64 15.44 12.96
N THR A 119 13.99 14.36 13.39
CA THR A 119 13.31 14.27 14.70
C THR A 119 13.66 12.99 15.46
N PRO A 120 14.96 12.70 15.71
CA PRO A 120 15.39 11.43 16.29
C PRO A 120 14.88 11.19 17.73
N ASP A 121 14.54 12.26 18.46
CA ASP A 121 14.00 12.17 19.83
C ASP A 121 12.47 11.93 19.85
N ASP A 122 11.79 12.00 18.70
CA ASP A 122 10.36 11.69 18.58
C ASP A 122 10.15 10.21 18.20
N GLU A 123 9.95 9.38 19.21
CA GLU A 123 9.71 7.94 19.03
C GLU A 123 8.24 7.60 18.76
N THR A 124 7.34 8.58 18.67
CA THR A 124 5.89 8.35 18.64
C THR A 124 5.50 7.42 17.48
N MET A 125 5.99 7.71 16.27
CA MET A 125 5.73 6.90 15.07
C MET A 125 6.65 5.69 14.94
N MET A 126 7.77 5.66 15.67
CA MET A 126 8.73 4.56 15.55
C MET A 126 8.13 3.22 15.96
N ARG A 127 7.13 3.21 16.86
CA ARG A 127 6.38 2.00 17.21
C ARG A 127 5.68 1.39 16.01
N LEU A 128 5.01 2.21 15.18
CA LEU A 128 4.38 1.74 13.94
C LEU A 128 5.44 1.29 12.92
N VAL A 129 6.48 2.11 12.71
CA VAL A 129 7.54 1.81 11.74
C VAL A 129 8.22 0.48 12.06
N SER A 130 8.49 0.19 13.33
CA SER A 130 9.11 -1.07 13.78
C SER A 130 8.27 -2.32 13.50
N ARG A 131 6.97 -2.16 13.20
CA ARG A 131 6.06 -3.26 12.89
C ARG A 131 5.98 -3.57 11.40
N ILE A 132 6.46 -2.66 10.55
CA ILE A 132 6.50 -2.87 9.09
C ILE A 132 7.60 -3.90 8.81
N GLN A 133 7.21 -5.08 8.36
CA GLN A 133 8.14 -6.17 8.05
C GLN A 133 8.57 -6.12 6.59
N ASP A 134 7.62 -5.88 5.69
CA ASP A 134 7.85 -5.92 4.25
C ASP A 134 7.12 -4.80 3.51
N MET A 135 7.71 -4.35 2.42
CA MET A 135 7.17 -3.36 1.51
C MET A 135 7.24 -3.86 0.05
N TYR A 136 6.10 -3.84 -0.63
CA TYR A 136 5.93 -4.34 -1.99
C TYR A 136 5.58 -3.20 -2.94
N TRP A 137 6.46 -2.92 -3.89
CA TRP A 137 6.18 -2.05 -5.03
C TRP A 137 5.72 -2.90 -6.20
N LEU A 138 4.41 -2.85 -6.50
CA LEU A 138 3.80 -3.56 -7.61
C LEU A 138 3.53 -2.61 -8.78
N ASP A 139 4.33 -2.74 -9.83
CA ASP A 139 4.17 -2.09 -11.13
C ASP A 139 3.88 -0.58 -11.04
N GLY A 140 4.69 0.11 -10.22
CA GLY A 140 4.49 1.50 -9.83
C GLY A 140 4.51 2.52 -10.98
N GLY A 141 3.64 3.52 -10.94
CA GLY A 141 3.63 4.54 -11.98
C GLY A 141 2.75 5.73 -11.64
N HIS A 142 3.08 6.89 -12.20
CA HIS A 142 2.27 8.10 -12.11
C HIS A 142 2.50 8.97 -13.36
N ALA A 143 1.71 10.04 -13.49
CA ALA A 143 1.75 10.93 -14.66
C ALA A 143 2.94 11.91 -14.66
N GLY A 144 3.86 11.80 -13.70
CA GLY A 144 5.03 12.67 -13.58
C GLY A 144 6.23 12.13 -14.35
N GLY A 145 7.19 13.01 -14.64
CA GLY A 145 8.37 12.68 -15.46
C GLY A 145 9.62 12.21 -14.70
N LYS A 146 9.51 11.99 -13.38
CA LYS A 146 10.62 11.61 -12.48
C LYS A 146 10.10 11.10 -11.14
N ASN A 147 10.98 10.54 -10.33
CA ASN A 147 10.71 10.08 -8.96
C ASN A 147 9.62 9.00 -8.88
N THR A 148 9.50 8.18 -9.92
CA THR A 148 8.66 6.98 -9.88
C THR A 148 9.27 5.96 -8.91
N TRP A 149 10.60 5.87 -8.88
CA TRP A 149 11.35 5.16 -7.86
C TRP A 149 12.31 6.10 -7.13
N ILE A 150 12.53 5.86 -5.83
CA ILE A 150 13.46 6.66 -5.04
C ILE A 150 14.90 6.37 -5.46
N THR A 151 15.66 7.40 -5.80
CA THR A 151 17.08 7.26 -6.19
C THR A 151 18.04 7.95 -5.22
N SER A 152 17.51 8.63 -4.20
CA SER A 152 18.31 9.31 -3.18
C SER A 152 19.01 8.33 -2.25
N ARG A 153 20.35 8.40 -2.18
CA ARG A 153 21.17 7.52 -1.35
C ARG A 153 20.84 7.62 0.14
N SER A 154 20.65 8.83 0.67
CA SER A 154 20.38 9.05 2.09
C SER A 154 19.05 8.46 2.55
N LEU A 155 18.02 8.51 1.67
CA LEU A 155 16.71 7.90 1.91
C LEU A 155 16.83 6.38 1.95
N LEU A 156 17.51 5.79 0.95
CA LEU A 156 17.68 4.34 0.85
C LEU A 156 18.59 3.77 1.94
N GLU A 157 19.57 4.53 2.42
CA GLU A 157 20.35 4.19 3.61
C GLU A 157 19.48 4.10 4.87
N THR A 158 18.56 5.05 5.07
CA THR A 158 17.61 4.95 6.19
C THR A 158 16.72 3.73 6.05
N LEU A 159 16.13 3.51 4.87
CA LEU A 159 15.27 2.34 4.63
C LEU A 159 16.02 1.03 4.91
N THR A 160 17.27 0.92 4.47
CA THR A 160 18.11 -0.26 4.70
C THR A 160 18.35 -0.51 6.19
N ARG A 161 18.62 0.54 6.98
CA ARG A 161 18.82 0.42 8.44
C ARG A 161 17.57 -0.01 9.21
N LEU A 162 16.38 0.17 8.65
CA LEU A 162 15.14 -0.29 9.27
C LEU A 162 14.95 -1.81 9.16
N GLY A 163 15.71 -2.50 8.30
CA GLY A 163 15.63 -3.95 8.16
C GLY A 163 14.34 -4.46 7.52
N ILE A 164 13.61 -3.59 6.82
CA ILE A 164 12.35 -3.93 6.11
C ILE A 164 12.69 -4.74 4.85
N GLY A 165 11.95 -5.84 4.61
CA GLY A 165 11.97 -6.61 3.37
C GLY A 165 11.46 -5.81 2.18
N ILE A 166 12.24 -5.74 1.11
CA ILE A 166 11.92 -4.91 -0.06
C ILE A 166 11.62 -5.79 -1.26
N HIS A 167 10.40 -5.68 -1.78
CA HIS A 167 9.92 -6.51 -2.89
C HIS A 167 9.56 -5.62 -4.09
N ILE A 168 10.30 -5.80 -5.17
CA ILE A 168 10.17 -5.04 -6.42
C ILE A 168 9.51 -5.96 -7.45
N HIS A 169 8.25 -5.71 -7.78
CA HIS A 169 7.53 -6.42 -8.82
C HIS A 169 7.22 -5.46 -9.95
N VAL A 170 7.69 -5.79 -11.15
CA VAL A 170 7.54 -4.94 -12.33
C VAL A 170 7.08 -5.76 -13.52
N THR A 171 6.43 -5.11 -14.48
CA THR A 171 6.01 -5.70 -15.75
C THR A 171 6.69 -4.96 -16.91
N PRO A 172 6.73 -5.54 -18.13
CA PRO A 172 7.13 -4.82 -19.33
C PRO A 172 6.38 -3.50 -19.54
N TYR A 173 5.11 -3.40 -19.12
CA TYR A 173 4.33 -2.16 -19.22
C TYR A 173 4.96 -0.99 -18.46
N GLN A 174 5.59 -1.26 -17.32
CA GLN A 174 6.27 -0.24 -16.53
C GLN A 174 7.70 0.02 -17.05
N VAL A 175 8.52 -1.04 -17.17
CA VAL A 175 9.98 -0.90 -17.35
C VAL A 175 10.46 -1.00 -18.79
N GLN A 176 9.59 -1.33 -19.75
CA GLN A 176 9.93 -1.35 -21.19
C GLN A 176 9.18 -0.27 -21.98
N ASP A 177 8.51 0.68 -21.30
CA ASP A 177 7.85 1.79 -21.98
C ASP A 177 8.87 2.83 -22.51
N GLU A 178 9.07 2.84 -23.82
CA GLU A 178 9.97 3.77 -24.53
C GLU A 178 9.58 5.25 -24.35
N ARG A 179 8.32 5.55 -24.03
CA ARG A 179 7.85 6.92 -23.79
C ARG A 179 8.19 7.39 -22.38
N ARG A 180 8.45 6.46 -21.45
CA ARG A 180 8.75 6.74 -20.05
C ARG A 180 10.07 6.06 -19.60
N PRO A 181 11.20 6.30 -20.31
CA PRO A 181 12.44 5.56 -20.10
C PRO A 181 13.08 5.80 -18.73
N TRP A 182 12.73 6.90 -18.05
CA TRP A 182 13.21 7.19 -16.70
C TRP A 182 12.77 6.13 -15.70
N ILE A 183 11.58 5.52 -15.86
CA ILE A 183 11.04 4.57 -14.88
C ILE A 183 11.97 3.36 -14.75
N ARG A 184 12.42 2.79 -15.88
CA ARG A 184 13.41 1.69 -15.89
C ARG A 184 14.74 2.11 -15.28
N LYS A 185 15.20 3.33 -15.58
CA LYS A 185 16.47 3.85 -15.06
C LYS A 185 16.42 4.02 -13.54
N GLU A 186 15.36 4.63 -13.03
CA GLU A 186 15.15 4.85 -11.59
C GLU A 186 14.94 3.52 -10.84
N GLU A 187 14.15 2.60 -11.39
CA GLU A 187 13.94 1.25 -10.83
C GLU A 187 15.27 0.50 -10.65
N LYS A 188 16.11 0.51 -11.70
CA LYS A 188 17.43 -0.12 -11.64
C LYS A 188 18.31 0.52 -10.57
N VAL A 189 18.32 1.86 -10.48
CA VAL A 189 19.09 2.56 -9.45
C VAL A 189 18.59 2.24 -8.04
N PHE A 190 17.27 2.22 -7.84
CA PHE A 190 16.63 1.87 -6.56
C PHE A 190 17.05 0.47 -6.10
N GLY A 191 16.85 -0.54 -6.95
CA GLY A 191 17.21 -1.93 -6.64
C GLY A 191 18.71 -2.14 -6.46
N ASP A 192 19.54 -1.57 -7.33
CA ASP A 192 21.00 -1.72 -7.26
C ASP A 192 21.59 -1.05 -6.01
N LEU A 193 21.10 0.15 -5.65
CA LEU A 193 21.60 0.85 -4.47
C LEU A 193 21.20 0.14 -3.18
N LEU A 194 19.96 -0.32 -3.07
CA LEU A 194 19.50 -1.09 -1.91
C LEU A 194 20.31 -2.38 -1.71
N ARG A 195 20.58 -3.14 -2.78
CA ARG A 195 21.44 -4.32 -2.70
C ARG A 195 22.86 -3.98 -2.25
N ARG A 196 23.45 -2.90 -2.79
CA ARG A 196 24.80 -2.45 -2.38
C ARG A 196 24.86 -1.98 -0.92
N LEU A 197 23.76 -1.44 -0.40
CA LEU A 197 23.64 -1.04 0.99
C LEU A 197 23.38 -2.24 1.93
N GLY A 198 23.12 -3.43 1.39
CA GLY A 198 22.87 -4.66 2.16
C GLY A 198 21.42 -4.89 2.54
N ALA A 199 20.47 -4.22 1.89
CA ALA A 199 19.05 -4.43 2.14
C ALA A 199 18.56 -5.81 1.62
N PRO A 200 17.59 -6.45 2.30
CA PRO A 200 16.93 -7.66 1.79
C PRO A 200 16.00 -7.31 0.62
N VAL A 201 16.49 -7.44 -0.62
CA VAL A 201 15.75 -7.07 -1.83
C VAL A 201 15.42 -8.29 -2.69
N ASN A 202 14.13 -8.52 -2.94
CA ASN A 202 13.64 -9.42 -3.99
C ASN A 202 13.15 -8.61 -5.20
N ARG A 203 13.52 -9.02 -6.42
CA ARG A 203 13.05 -8.40 -7.65
C ARG A 203 12.49 -9.44 -8.61
N THR A 204 11.26 -9.24 -9.05
CA THR A 204 10.57 -10.07 -10.03
C THR A 204 10.13 -9.24 -11.22
N LEU A 205 10.53 -9.65 -12.43
CA LEU A 205 9.95 -9.15 -13.69
C LEU A 205 8.88 -10.15 -14.13
N HIS A 206 7.62 -9.75 -14.02
CA HIS A 206 6.48 -10.56 -14.45
C HIS A 206 6.30 -10.45 -15.95
N PHE A 207 5.80 -11.52 -16.59
CA PHE A 207 5.43 -11.52 -18.01
C PHE A 207 6.57 -11.09 -18.97
N GLU A 208 7.83 -11.40 -18.66
CA GLU A 208 9.02 -10.95 -19.41
C GLU A 208 8.92 -11.19 -20.94
N ASN A 209 8.27 -12.28 -21.35
CA ASN A 209 8.10 -12.67 -22.74
C ASN A 209 6.80 -12.16 -23.40
N GLN A 210 6.02 -11.33 -22.70
CA GLN A 210 4.78 -10.75 -23.23
C GLN A 210 4.97 -9.30 -23.65
N VAL A 211 4.12 -8.85 -24.57
CA VAL A 211 4.10 -7.44 -25.01
C VAL A 211 3.62 -6.55 -23.86
N ALA A 212 4.30 -5.43 -23.66
CA ALA A 212 3.90 -4.40 -22.72
C ALA A 212 2.45 -3.94 -22.97
N SER A 213 1.58 -4.12 -21.98
CA SER A 213 0.17 -3.77 -22.11
C SER A 213 -0.43 -3.36 -20.76
N LEU A 214 -1.51 -2.57 -20.80
CA LEU A 214 -2.25 -2.24 -19.59
C LEU A 214 -2.90 -3.48 -18.96
N TYR A 215 -3.11 -4.54 -19.73
CA TYR A 215 -3.61 -5.80 -19.20
C TYR A 215 -2.59 -6.44 -18.24
N THR A 216 -1.34 -6.60 -18.67
CA THR A 216 -0.30 -7.19 -17.82
C THR A 216 0.02 -6.33 -16.59
N HIS A 217 -0.15 -5.01 -16.69
CA HIS A 217 -0.13 -4.10 -15.54
C HIS A 217 -1.11 -4.51 -14.44
N PHE A 218 -2.37 -4.79 -14.76
CA PHE A 218 -3.37 -5.21 -13.77
C PHE A 218 -3.26 -6.69 -13.39
N GLU A 219 -2.86 -7.55 -14.33
CA GLU A 219 -2.68 -8.98 -14.09
C GLU A 219 -1.64 -9.26 -12.99
N VAL A 220 -0.69 -8.34 -12.75
CA VAL A 220 0.26 -8.49 -11.63
C VAL A 220 -0.44 -8.72 -10.29
N LEU A 221 -1.62 -8.13 -10.07
CA LEU A 221 -2.40 -8.27 -8.83
C LEU A 221 -2.92 -9.68 -8.59
N THR A 222 -3.05 -10.49 -9.64
CA THR A 222 -3.55 -11.87 -9.54
C THR A 222 -2.41 -12.88 -9.44
N VAL A 223 -1.24 -12.57 -10.01
CA VAL A 223 -0.12 -13.52 -10.11
C VAL A 223 0.98 -13.29 -9.06
N PHE A 224 1.08 -12.11 -8.46
CA PHE A 224 2.09 -11.87 -7.43
C PHE A 224 1.80 -12.74 -6.19
N LYS A 225 2.87 -13.22 -5.55
CA LYS A 225 2.78 -13.99 -4.31
C LYS A 225 3.56 -13.25 -3.23
N GLN A 226 2.93 -13.11 -2.07
CA GLN A 226 3.52 -12.52 -0.87
C GLN A 226 4.52 -13.47 -0.23
#